data_AF-A0AAW1WV75-F1
#
_entry.id   AF-A0AAW1WV75-F1
#
_cell.length_a   1.000
_cell.length_b   1.000
_cell.length_c   1.000
_cell.angle_alpha   90.00
_cell.angle_beta   90.00
_cell.angle_gamma   90.00
#
_symmetry.space_group_name_H-M   'P 1'
#
loop_
_entity.id
_entity.type
_entity.pdbx_description
1 polymer ?
#
loop_
_entity_poly.entity_id
_entity_poly.type
_entity_poly.pdbx_seq_one_letter_code
_entity_poly.pdbx_strand_id
1 'polypeptide(L)'
;MVEQKMEDEDDGITVLFSKEQLCKEENLYEIWKEEVEAVFESHGLSCKLKWNEGEMIVNVTERTRDPEMIFKGARALFFLAGGLSTQWVEPILSGSIYNDVIAIGKPDGVSEEEFSRKYEYFMAKFGDEYGLADKWSCYVGFHDSHVLVLADSFKATWGVRHLVRKCLFGNVPFDKEHSDVLFPDI
;
A
#
# COMPACT_ATOMS: atom_id res chain seq x y z
N MET A 1 -9.54 27.82 -36.53
CA MET A 1 -8.57 26.76 -36.23
C MET A 1 -8.50 26.69 -34.72
N VAL A 2 -9.43 25.95 -34.14
CA VAL A 2 -9.51 25.77 -32.68
C VAL A 2 -8.78 24.48 -32.43
N GLU A 3 -7.56 24.57 -31.90
CA GLU A 3 -6.93 23.42 -31.26
C GLU A 3 -7.77 23.10 -30.03
N GLN A 4 -8.68 22.14 -30.18
CA GLN A 4 -9.20 21.41 -29.04
C GLN A 4 -8.00 20.64 -28.48
N LYS A 5 -7.41 21.15 -27.40
CA LYS A 5 -6.67 20.31 -26.47
C LYS A 5 -7.66 19.22 -26.05
N MET A 6 -7.42 18.00 -26.52
CA MET A 6 -7.86 16.82 -25.79
C MET A 6 -7.31 16.97 -24.38
N GLU A 7 -8.18 17.29 -23.43
CA GLU A 7 -7.89 16.98 -22.04
C GLU A 7 -7.90 15.45 -21.98
N ASP A 8 -6.72 14.86 -21.82
CA ASP A 8 -6.56 13.44 -21.54
C ASP A 8 -7.43 13.11 -20.32
N GLU A 9 -8.57 12.47 -20.53
CA GLU A 9 -9.20 11.68 -19.47
C GLU A 9 -8.14 10.62 -19.09
N ASP A 10 -7.44 10.83 -17.98
CA ASP A 10 -6.46 9.88 -17.44
C ASP A 10 -7.21 8.57 -17.14
N ASP A 11 -7.14 7.58 -18.03
CA ASP A 11 -7.54 6.18 -17.80
C ASP A 11 -6.65 5.48 -16.74
N GLY A 12 -5.81 6.24 -16.04
CA GLY A 12 -4.88 5.81 -15.03
C GLY A 12 -5.49 5.59 -13.65
N ILE A 13 -4.68 5.04 -12.75
CA ILE A 13 -5.04 4.88 -11.35
C ILE A 13 -4.44 6.05 -10.56
N THR A 14 -5.31 6.82 -9.91
CA THR A 14 -4.94 7.91 -9.00
C THR A 14 -4.83 7.41 -7.56
N VAL A 15 -3.72 7.73 -6.92
CA VAL A 15 -3.46 7.52 -5.49
C VAL A 15 -3.33 8.88 -4.83
N LEU A 16 -4.10 9.11 -3.76
CA LEU A 16 -4.05 10.33 -2.97
C LEU A 16 -2.97 10.21 -1.88
N PHE A 17 -2.35 11.33 -1.52
CA PHE A 17 -1.40 11.37 -0.42
C PHE A 17 -1.49 12.66 0.40
N SER A 18 -1.13 12.57 1.68
CA SER A 18 -0.86 13.70 2.56
C SER A 18 0.65 13.91 2.68
N LYS A 19 1.10 15.16 2.57
CA LYS A 19 2.54 15.50 2.61
C LYS A 19 3.18 15.12 3.95
N GLU A 20 2.40 15.15 5.01
CA GLU A 20 2.81 14.83 6.37
C GLU A 20 3.10 13.33 6.57
N GLN A 21 2.56 12.48 5.69
CA GLN A 21 2.74 11.02 5.74
C GLN A 21 3.89 10.53 4.86
N LEU A 22 4.45 11.38 3.98
CA LEU A 22 5.57 11.01 3.12
C LEU A 22 6.84 10.74 3.93
N CYS A 23 7.76 9.97 3.33
CA CYS A 23 9.10 9.73 3.86
C CYS A 23 9.78 11.06 4.22
N LYS A 24 10.27 11.20 5.46
CA LYS A 24 10.79 12.49 5.96
C LYS A 24 12.25 12.72 5.58
N GLU A 25 12.94 11.63 5.28
CA GLU A 25 14.34 11.57 4.90
C GLU A 25 14.54 11.95 3.42
N GLU A 26 13.45 12.01 2.65
CA GLU A 26 13.44 12.28 1.21
C GLU A 26 12.53 13.45 0.86
N ASN A 27 12.99 14.32 -0.03
CA ASN A 27 12.11 15.29 -0.67
C ASN A 27 11.52 14.68 -1.94
N LEU A 28 10.37 14.01 -1.81
CA LEU A 28 9.72 13.31 -2.92
C LEU A 28 9.55 14.21 -4.16
N TYR A 29 9.25 15.49 -3.98
CA TYR A 29 9.09 16.44 -5.09
C TYR A 29 10.38 16.63 -5.91
N GLU A 30 11.53 16.69 -5.24
CA GLU A 30 12.83 16.88 -5.89
C GLU A 30 13.32 15.60 -6.59
N ILE A 31 13.10 14.44 -5.97
CA ILE A 31 13.62 13.17 -6.47
C ILE A 31 12.65 12.43 -7.41
N TRP A 32 11.39 12.87 -7.52
CA TRP A 32 10.32 12.19 -8.26
C TRP A 32 10.74 11.73 -9.66
N LYS A 33 11.34 12.63 -10.44
CA LYS A 33 11.70 12.36 -11.83
C LYS A 33 12.79 11.29 -11.95
N GLU A 34 13.80 11.36 -11.07
CA GLU A 34 14.98 10.50 -11.14
C GLU A 34 14.74 9.13 -10.51
N GLU A 35 14.00 9.09 -9.41
CA GLU A 35 13.83 7.87 -8.59
C GLU A 35 12.49 7.16 -8.81
N VAL A 36 11.45 7.87 -9.29
CA VAL A 36 10.11 7.28 -9.51
C VAL A 36 9.77 7.20 -10.99
N GLU A 37 9.75 8.32 -11.72
CA GLU A 37 9.37 8.32 -13.14
C GLU A 37 10.30 7.43 -13.97
N ALA A 38 11.62 7.54 -13.79
CA ALA A 38 12.58 6.73 -14.52
C ALA A 38 12.38 5.21 -14.30
N VAL A 39 12.01 4.82 -13.08
CA VAL A 39 11.74 3.41 -12.71
C VAL A 39 10.42 2.92 -13.30
N PHE A 40 9.37 3.74 -13.31
CA PHE A 40 8.11 3.40 -13.97
C PHE A 40 8.28 3.28 -15.49
N GLU A 41 9.04 4.20 -16.10
CA GLU A 41 9.33 4.19 -17.54
C GLU A 41 10.09 2.93 -17.97
N SER A 42 11.05 2.46 -17.16
CA SER A 42 11.80 1.23 -17.43
C SER A 42 10.91 -0.01 -17.45
N HIS A 43 9.81 0.03 -16.70
CA HIS A 43 8.75 -0.99 -16.65
C HIS A 43 7.63 -0.76 -17.66
N GLY A 44 7.76 0.25 -18.53
CA GLY A 44 6.78 0.57 -19.55
C GLY A 44 5.50 1.21 -19.01
N LEU A 45 5.53 1.80 -17.81
CA LEU A 45 4.47 2.63 -17.26
C LEU A 45 4.86 4.10 -17.37
N SER A 46 3.89 5.01 -17.20
CA SER A 46 4.18 6.41 -16.90
C SER A 46 3.53 6.77 -15.57
N CYS A 47 4.14 7.69 -14.82
CA CYS A 47 3.54 8.23 -13.61
C CYS A 47 3.70 9.74 -13.56
N LYS A 48 2.77 10.42 -12.89
CA LYS A 48 2.76 11.88 -12.70
C LYS A 48 2.56 12.21 -11.23
N LEU A 49 3.26 13.22 -10.75
CA LEU A 49 3.07 13.80 -9.42
C LEU A 49 2.37 15.16 -9.54
N LYS A 50 1.16 15.24 -9.00
CA LYS A 50 0.40 16.49 -8.84
C LYS A 50 0.54 16.96 -7.38
N TRP A 51 1.62 17.66 -7.10
CA TRP A 51 2.03 18.01 -5.73
C TRP A 51 1.08 18.94 -4.99
N ASN A 52 0.37 19.82 -5.70
CA ASN A 52 -0.55 20.76 -5.07
C ASN A 52 -1.89 20.10 -4.75
N GLU A 53 -2.32 19.19 -5.62
CA GLU A 53 -3.53 18.40 -5.53
C GLU A 53 -3.38 17.22 -4.55
N GLY A 54 -2.14 16.80 -4.26
CA GLY A 54 -1.88 15.64 -3.41
C GLY A 54 -2.19 14.32 -4.12
N GLU A 55 -1.95 14.26 -5.43
CA GLU A 55 -2.24 13.08 -6.26
C GLU A 55 -0.96 12.53 -6.90
N MET A 56 -0.85 11.22 -6.93
CA MET A 56 0.08 10.47 -7.78
C MET A 56 -0.73 9.62 -8.74
N ILE A 57 -0.39 9.66 -10.02
CA ILE A 57 -1.17 8.96 -11.06
C ILE A 57 -0.25 8.01 -11.79
N VAL A 58 -0.70 6.78 -12.01
CA VAL A 58 -0.02 5.81 -12.89
C VAL A 58 -0.88 5.51 -14.11
N ASN A 59 -0.24 5.47 -15.27
CA ASN A 59 -0.84 5.16 -16.56
C ASN A 59 -0.10 4.03 -17.27
N VAL A 60 -0.84 3.21 -18.02
CA VAL A 60 -0.24 2.33 -19.02
C VAL A 60 0.32 3.16 -20.17
N THR A 61 1.33 2.62 -20.84
CA THR A 61 1.89 3.20 -22.07
C THR A 61 1.83 2.17 -23.19
N GLU A 62 2.12 2.60 -24.42
CA GLU A 62 2.27 1.67 -25.55
C GLU A 62 3.39 0.62 -25.34
N ARG A 63 4.31 0.86 -24.39
CA ARG A 63 5.39 -0.07 -24.02
C ARG A 63 4.96 -1.09 -22.96
N THR A 64 3.81 -0.90 -22.32
CA THR A 64 3.29 -1.85 -21.32
C THR A 64 2.98 -3.19 -21.99
N ARG A 65 3.77 -4.21 -21.68
CA ARG A 65 3.58 -5.57 -22.24
C ARG A 65 2.53 -6.38 -21.49
N ASP A 66 2.46 -6.17 -20.18
CA ASP A 66 1.53 -6.86 -19.28
C ASP A 66 0.51 -5.84 -18.75
N PRO A 67 -0.78 -5.94 -19.12
CA PRO A 67 -1.81 -5.03 -18.63
C PRO A 67 -1.95 -5.01 -17.10
N GLU A 68 -1.59 -6.08 -16.40
CA GLU A 68 -1.65 -6.12 -14.92
C GLU A 68 -0.55 -5.29 -14.26
N MET A 69 0.45 -4.82 -15.03
CA MET A 69 1.55 -4.00 -14.53
C MET A 69 1.07 -2.69 -13.89
N ILE A 70 -0.05 -2.12 -14.37
CA ILE A 70 -0.64 -0.92 -13.78
C ILE A 70 -0.99 -1.12 -12.30
N PHE A 71 -1.40 -2.32 -11.89
CA PHE A 71 -1.74 -2.61 -10.49
C PHE A 71 -0.48 -2.66 -9.61
N LYS A 72 0.66 -3.13 -10.13
CA LYS A 72 1.94 -3.02 -9.42
C LYS A 72 2.39 -1.57 -9.28
N GLY A 73 2.21 -0.78 -10.35
CA GLY A 73 2.44 0.65 -10.34
C GLY A 73 1.62 1.37 -9.26
N ALA A 74 0.31 1.11 -9.23
CA ALA A 74 -0.57 1.68 -8.22
C ALA A 74 -0.15 1.29 -6.79
N ARG A 75 0.24 0.01 -6.58
CA ARG A 75 0.77 -0.43 -5.28
C ARG A 75 2.03 0.34 -4.89
N ALA A 76 2.99 0.50 -5.79
CA ALA A 76 4.20 1.28 -5.51
C ALA A 76 3.84 2.72 -5.08
N LEU A 77 2.89 3.37 -5.75
CA LEU A 77 2.39 4.70 -5.35
C LEU A 77 1.72 4.69 -3.97
N PHE A 78 0.92 3.66 -3.63
CA PHE A 78 0.35 3.50 -2.27
C PHE A 78 1.42 3.37 -1.20
N PHE A 79 2.52 2.67 -1.47
CA PHE A 79 3.64 2.59 -0.52
C PHE A 79 4.35 3.94 -0.34
N LEU A 80 4.56 4.71 -1.41
CA LEU A 80 5.09 6.08 -1.31
C LEU A 80 4.15 6.99 -0.50
N ALA A 81 2.83 6.92 -0.77
CA ALA A 81 1.82 7.68 -0.03
C ALA A 81 1.79 7.31 1.46
N GLY A 82 2.06 6.05 1.78
CA GLY A 82 2.20 5.52 3.13
C GLY A 82 3.55 5.80 3.80
N GLY A 83 4.41 6.60 3.18
CA GLY A 83 5.67 7.06 3.79
C GLY A 83 6.88 6.18 3.56
N LEU A 84 6.81 5.21 2.64
CA LEU A 84 8.00 4.46 2.26
C LEU A 84 8.90 5.28 1.33
N SER A 85 10.20 5.04 1.45
CA SER A 85 11.24 5.61 0.59
C SER A 85 11.15 5.11 -0.85
N THR A 86 11.61 5.92 -1.80
CA THR A 86 11.62 5.60 -3.24
C THR A 86 12.44 4.36 -3.58
N GLN A 87 13.37 3.94 -2.72
CA GLN A 87 14.15 2.71 -2.90
C GLN A 87 13.30 1.44 -3.07
N TRP A 88 12.04 1.46 -2.58
CA TRP A 88 11.13 0.31 -2.65
C TRP A 88 10.33 0.22 -3.94
N VAL A 89 10.33 1.27 -4.79
CA VAL A 89 9.57 1.32 -6.03
C VAL A 89 10.02 0.20 -6.99
N GLU A 90 11.31 0.11 -7.27
CA GLU A 90 11.89 -0.91 -8.16
C GLU A 90 11.64 -2.35 -7.65
N PRO A 91 11.89 -2.68 -6.37
CA PRO A 91 11.55 -3.99 -5.82
C PRO A 91 10.08 -4.38 -5.99
N ILE A 92 9.15 -3.45 -5.79
CA ILE A 92 7.71 -3.69 -5.92
C ILE A 92 7.33 -3.93 -7.39
N LEU A 93 7.82 -3.12 -8.32
CA LEU A 93 7.52 -3.26 -9.75
C LEU A 93 8.12 -4.54 -10.35
N SER A 94 9.38 -4.83 -10.03
CA SER A 94 10.07 -6.06 -10.45
C SER A 94 9.47 -7.32 -9.84
N GLY A 95 8.76 -7.20 -8.71
CA GLY A 95 8.22 -8.32 -7.96
C GLY A 95 9.29 -9.11 -7.19
N SER A 96 10.43 -8.48 -6.90
CA SER A 96 11.52 -9.08 -6.10
C SER A 96 11.22 -9.07 -4.60
N ILE A 97 10.26 -8.26 -4.16
CA ILE A 97 9.73 -8.26 -2.79
C ILE A 97 8.24 -8.62 -2.76
N TYR A 98 7.81 -9.40 -1.76
CA TYR A 98 6.40 -9.64 -1.54
C TYR A 98 5.77 -8.38 -0.93
N ASN A 99 4.65 -7.97 -1.51
CA ASN A 99 3.92 -6.80 -1.04
C ASN A 99 2.43 -7.08 -1.00
N ASP A 100 1.73 -6.36 -0.14
CA ASP A 100 0.28 -6.39 -0.09
C ASP A 100 -0.31 -5.03 0.32
N VAL A 101 -1.43 -4.70 -0.31
CA VAL A 101 -2.24 -3.52 0.02
C VAL A 101 -3.64 -4.03 0.37
N ILE A 102 -3.99 -3.93 1.64
CA ILE A 102 -5.23 -4.50 2.18
C ILE A 102 -6.16 -3.34 2.50
N ALA A 103 -7.19 -3.16 1.68
CA ALA A 103 -8.24 -2.19 1.95
C ALA A 103 -8.98 -2.53 3.26
N ILE A 104 -9.12 -1.51 4.10
CA ILE A 104 -9.76 -1.47 5.41
C ILE A 104 -10.99 -0.60 5.30
N GLY A 105 -12.14 -1.24 5.14
CA GLY A 105 -13.44 -0.59 5.17
C GLY A 105 -14.23 -1.05 6.39
N LYS A 106 -14.96 -0.14 7.02
CA LYS A 106 -15.92 -0.48 8.08
C LYS A 106 -16.96 -1.48 7.52
N PRO A 107 -17.10 -2.68 8.11
CA PRO A 107 -18.11 -3.64 7.68
C PRO A 107 -19.54 -3.11 7.84
N ASP A 108 -20.46 -3.64 7.02
CA ASP A 108 -21.88 -3.37 7.17
C ASP A 108 -22.40 -3.87 8.52
N GLY A 109 -23.22 -3.05 9.19
CA GLY A 109 -23.77 -3.37 10.51
C GLY A 109 -22.84 -3.09 11.70
N VAL A 110 -21.60 -2.67 11.48
CA VAL A 110 -20.68 -2.21 12.54
C VAL A 110 -20.70 -0.68 12.60
N SER A 111 -20.71 -0.09 13.80
CA SER A 111 -20.64 1.36 13.96
C SER A 111 -19.23 1.88 13.67
N GLU A 112 -19.10 3.16 13.32
CA GLU A 112 -17.78 3.76 13.06
C GLU A 112 -16.90 3.74 14.31
N GLU A 113 -17.47 4.08 15.46
CA GLU A 113 -16.79 4.03 16.75
C GLU A 113 -16.31 2.62 17.11
N GLU A 114 -17.15 1.60 16.90
CA GLU A 114 -16.78 0.21 17.16
C GLU A 114 -15.63 -0.25 16.27
N PHE A 115 -15.67 0.10 14.98
CA PHE A 115 -14.63 -0.25 14.03
C PHE A 115 -13.31 0.45 14.34
N SER A 116 -13.34 1.76 14.62
CA SER A 116 -12.15 2.53 14.99
C SER A 116 -11.48 1.96 16.23
N ARG A 117 -12.25 1.64 17.28
CA ARG A 117 -11.71 1.00 18.50
C ARG A 117 -11.08 -0.36 18.20
N LYS A 118 -11.70 -1.15 17.34
CA LYS A 118 -11.19 -2.46 16.93
C LYS A 118 -9.90 -2.35 16.12
N TYR A 119 -9.81 -1.33 15.27
CA TYR A 119 -8.64 -1.03 14.47
C TYR A 119 -7.45 -0.56 15.33
N GLU A 120 -7.68 0.39 16.23
CA GLU A 120 -6.66 0.82 17.21
C GLU A 120 -6.14 -0.33 18.04
N TYR A 121 -7.04 -1.18 18.56
CA TYR A 121 -6.67 -2.37 19.31
C TYR A 121 -5.83 -3.35 18.46
N PHE A 122 -6.21 -3.57 17.21
CA PHE A 122 -5.46 -4.43 16.29
C PHE A 122 -4.04 -3.90 16.05
N MET A 123 -3.90 -2.60 15.77
CA MET A 123 -2.59 -1.97 15.55
C MET A 123 -1.68 -2.15 16.77
N ALA A 124 -2.19 -1.82 17.97
CA ALA A 124 -1.44 -1.95 19.21
C ALA A 124 -1.01 -3.40 19.50
N LYS A 125 -1.90 -4.38 19.27
CA LYS A 125 -1.57 -5.80 19.45
C LYS A 125 -0.54 -6.30 18.43
N PHE A 126 -0.70 -5.92 17.16
CA PHE A 126 0.14 -6.39 16.08
C PHE A 126 1.60 -5.96 16.27
N GLY A 127 1.81 -4.67 16.59
CA GLY A 127 3.12 -4.10 16.84
C GLY A 127 3.65 -4.41 18.24
N ASP A 128 3.07 -3.78 19.26
CA ASP A 128 3.70 -3.67 20.57
C ASP A 128 3.63 -4.97 21.39
N GLU A 129 2.49 -5.66 21.36
CA GLU A 129 2.28 -6.81 22.24
C GLU A 129 2.83 -8.11 21.69
N TYR A 130 2.63 -8.35 20.39
CA TYR A 130 3.07 -9.58 19.74
C TYR A 130 4.36 -9.44 18.92
N GLY A 131 4.80 -8.22 18.60
CA GLY A 131 6.02 -8.00 17.83
C GLY A 131 5.99 -8.72 16.47
N LEU A 132 4.82 -8.80 15.82
CA LEU A 132 4.65 -9.67 14.65
C LEU A 132 5.43 -9.18 13.43
N ALA A 133 5.57 -7.86 13.28
CA ALA A 133 6.38 -7.27 12.20
C ALA A 133 7.83 -7.81 12.25
N ASP A 134 8.46 -7.75 13.42
CA ASP A 134 9.82 -8.26 13.62
C ASP A 134 9.88 -9.78 13.47
N LYS A 135 8.94 -10.49 14.11
CA LYS A 135 8.87 -11.96 14.05
C LYS A 135 8.73 -12.49 12.62
N TRP A 136 8.00 -11.76 11.78
CA TRP A 136 7.75 -12.13 10.39
C TRP A 136 8.68 -11.45 9.39
N SER A 137 9.63 -10.65 9.88
CA SER A 137 10.56 -9.88 9.05
C SER A 137 9.80 -9.11 7.96
N CYS A 138 8.75 -8.41 8.37
CA CYS A 138 7.91 -7.61 7.48
C CYS A 138 7.75 -6.19 8.01
N TYR A 139 7.62 -5.26 7.07
CA TYR A 139 7.12 -3.93 7.35
C TYR A 139 5.59 -3.95 7.26
N VAL A 140 4.92 -3.33 8.24
CA VAL A 140 3.48 -3.10 8.21
C VAL A 140 3.20 -1.63 8.49
N GLY A 141 2.62 -0.95 7.51
CA GLY A 141 2.18 0.44 7.60
C GLY A 141 0.66 0.52 7.64
N PHE A 142 0.14 1.46 8.42
CA PHE A 142 -1.30 1.75 8.52
C PHE A 142 -1.52 3.14 7.92
N HIS A 143 -2.18 3.20 6.75
CA HIS A 143 -2.39 4.43 5.99
C HIS A 143 -3.85 4.57 5.59
N ASP A 144 -4.53 5.56 6.16
CA ASP A 144 -5.96 5.85 5.97
C ASP A 144 -6.83 4.59 6.08
N SER A 145 -7.38 4.13 4.95
CA SER A 145 -8.23 2.95 4.82
C SER A 145 -7.46 1.75 4.27
N HIS A 146 -6.15 1.67 4.47
CA HIS A 146 -5.31 0.59 3.95
C HIS A 146 -4.26 0.12 4.96
N VAL A 147 -4.00 -1.18 4.98
CA VAL A 147 -2.80 -1.78 5.59
C VAL A 147 -1.83 -2.12 4.47
N LEU A 148 -0.63 -1.57 4.57
CA LEU A 148 0.48 -1.75 3.64
C LEU A 148 1.45 -2.77 4.22
N VAL A 149 1.86 -3.77 3.44
CA VAL A 149 2.75 -4.84 3.90
C VAL A 149 3.88 -5.04 2.91
N LEU A 150 5.13 -4.98 3.37
CA LEU A 150 6.30 -5.46 2.61
C LEU A 150 6.98 -6.59 3.37
N ALA A 151 7.36 -7.65 2.69
CA ALA A 151 8.06 -8.78 3.31
C ALA A 151 8.92 -9.55 2.33
N ASP A 152 9.92 -10.25 2.86
CA ASP A 152 10.75 -11.19 2.09
C ASP A 152 10.04 -12.53 1.85
N SER A 153 8.87 -12.76 2.46
CA SER A 153 8.13 -14.01 2.31
C SER A 153 6.63 -13.81 2.04
N PHE A 154 6.09 -14.63 1.15
CA PHE A 154 4.65 -14.74 0.92
C PHE A 154 3.87 -15.11 2.18
N LYS A 155 4.45 -15.96 3.05
CA LYS A 155 3.80 -16.37 4.30
C LYS A 155 3.51 -15.18 5.21
N ALA A 156 4.45 -14.23 5.30
CA ALA A 156 4.27 -13.03 6.10
C ALA A 156 3.13 -12.14 5.54
N THR A 157 3.14 -11.84 4.24
CA THR A 157 2.05 -11.02 3.64
C THR A 157 0.69 -11.70 3.76
N TRP A 158 0.63 -13.02 3.51
CA TRP A 158 -0.59 -13.81 3.71
C TRP A 158 -1.05 -13.80 5.16
N GLY A 159 -0.13 -13.94 6.12
CA GLY A 159 -0.41 -13.92 7.55
C GLY A 159 -1.05 -12.61 7.99
N VAL A 160 -0.48 -11.47 7.57
CA VAL A 160 -1.06 -10.15 7.87
C VAL A 160 -2.48 -10.04 7.29
N ARG A 161 -2.66 -10.42 6.01
CA ARG A 161 -4.00 -10.43 5.39
C ARG A 161 -4.98 -11.36 6.12
N HIS A 162 -4.51 -12.51 6.57
CA HIS A 162 -5.31 -13.47 7.33
C HIS A 162 -5.78 -12.85 8.65
N LEU A 163 -4.88 -12.24 9.41
CA LEU A 163 -5.19 -11.55 10.65
C LEU A 163 -6.16 -10.40 10.45
N VAL A 164 -5.95 -9.55 9.45
CA VAL A 164 -6.90 -8.47 9.12
C VAL A 164 -8.29 -9.06 8.84
N ARG A 165 -8.39 -10.12 8.03
CA ARG A 165 -9.67 -10.75 7.71
C ARG A 165 -10.35 -11.40 8.91
N LYS A 166 -9.60 -12.06 9.79
CA LYS A 166 -10.17 -12.79 10.94
C LYS A 166 -10.47 -11.88 12.12
N CYS A 167 -9.57 -10.96 12.42
CA CYS A 167 -9.66 -10.07 13.55
C CYS A 167 -10.47 -8.83 13.21
N LEU A 168 -10.09 -8.04 12.19
CA LEU A 168 -10.78 -6.76 11.90
C LEU A 168 -12.16 -6.99 11.27
N PHE A 169 -12.26 -7.81 10.23
CA PHE A 169 -13.53 -8.06 9.55
C PHE A 169 -14.31 -9.25 10.10
N GLY A 170 -13.64 -10.16 10.80
CA GLY A 170 -14.26 -11.32 11.42
C GLY A 170 -14.56 -11.11 12.90
N ASN A 171 -14.93 -12.21 13.55
CA ASN A 171 -15.31 -12.25 14.97
C ASN A 171 -14.26 -12.97 15.83
N VAL A 172 -13.07 -13.24 15.29
CA VAL A 172 -12.01 -13.91 16.07
C VAL A 172 -11.31 -12.86 16.92
N PRO A 173 -11.31 -13.00 18.26
CA PRO A 173 -10.55 -12.10 19.13
C PRO A 173 -9.05 -12.19 18.83
N PHE A 174 -8.36 -11.03 18.84
CA PHE A 174 -6.92 -11.00 18.66
C PHE A 174 -6.19 -11.22 20.00
N ASP A 175 -6.22 -12.45 20.50
CA ASP A 175 -5.63 -12.84 21.77
C ASP A 175 -4.80 -14.14 21.68
N LYS A 176 -4.13 -14.49 22.78
CA LYS A 176 -3.28 -15.69 22.88
C LYS A 176 -4.07 -16.98 22.85
N GLU A 177 -5.32 -16.97 23.30
CA GLU A 177 -6.17 -18.17 23.38
C GLU A 177 -6.55 -18.66 21.98
N HIS A 178 -6.63 -17.75 21.01
CA HIS A 178 -6.92 -18.05 19.62
C HIS A 178 -5.66 -18.13 18.74
N SER A 179 -4.47 -18.18 19.33
CA SER A 179 -3.20 -18.18 18.58
C SER A 179 -3.09 -19.30 17.54
N ASP A 180 -3.56 -20.51 17.85
CA ASP A 180 -3.57 -21.64 16.90
C ASP A 180 -4.44 -21.37 15.66
N VAL A 181 -5.50 -20.55 15.80
CA VAL A 181 -6.40 -20.16 14.70
C VAL A 181 -5.86 -18.97 13.92
N LEU A 182 -5.16 -18.06 14.61
CA LEU A 182 -4.62 -16.83 14.04
C LEU A 182 -3.29 -17.04 13.32
N PHE A 183 -2.51 -18.04 13.76
CA PHE A 183 -1.18 -18.35 13.25
C PHE A 183 -1.02 -19.81 12.79
N PRO A 184 -1.92 -20.35 11.95
CA PRO A 184 -1.75 -21.71 11.45
C PRO A 184 -0.54 -21.72 10.49
N ASP A 185 0.57 -22.30 10.95
CA ASP A 185 1.75 -22.66 10.14
C ASP A 185 2.61 -21.51 9.54
N ILE A 186 2.66 -20.36 10.22
CA ILE A 186 3.64 -19.29 9.97
C ILE A 186 4.83 -19.40 10.92
#